data_AF-A0A6A5FUG0-F1
#
_entry.id   AF-A0A6A5FUG0-F1
#
_cell.length_a   1.000
_cell.length_b   1.000
_cell.length_c   1.000
_cell.angle_alpha   90.00
_cell.angle_beta   90.00
_cell.angle_gamma   90.00
#
_symmetry.space_group_name_H-M   'P 1'
#
loop_
_entity.id
_entity.type
_entity.pdbx_description
1 polymer ?
#
loop_
_entity_poly.entity_id
_entity_poly.type
_entity_poly.pdbx_seq_one_letter_code
_entity_poly.pdbx_strand_id
1 'polypeptide(L)'
;MPTESEECTLYCDEGKGEAILQTVHSFLLSFVGLKTEYELITHCNYIPRLTNIRSSQQCILDYKTAASQLSSFLSYSPFPEFLCLFATRGSNLENVPGLAETQVLNYWIDGSKGDEFLANFKGRELHVYKGELSDSTVIQFLNDWISNYGYQNLNVVCMTVDEECELHPEVIMSQCSFKQFHSMDTFPIYRRTQRLRILPLVLNSCDFSSQFYIVRKSDGYVASVKVESKSLTFTAWNMNEKQFLEKHANKMLQ
;
A
#
# COMPACT_ATOMS: atom_id res chain seq x y z
N MET A 1 -11.20 -22.31 18.12
CA MET A 1 -10.40 -23.13 17.18
C MET A 1 -11.01 -22.94 15.80
N PRO A 2 -10.27 -22.55 14.76
CA PRO A 2 -10.71 -22.84 13.41
C PRO A 2 -10.51 -24.35 13.21
N THR A 3 -11.62 -25.08 13.11
CA THR A 3 -11.64 -26.45 12.59
C THR A 3 -11.24 -26.40 11.12
N GLU A 4 -10.43 -27.37 10.70
CA GLU A 4 -9.88 -27.56 9.34
C GLU A 4 -10.78 -26.96 8.25
N SER A 5 -10.26 -25.98 7.50
CA SER A 5 -10.95 -25.46 6.34
C SER A 5 -10.89 -26.54 5.25
N GLU A 6 -11.98 -27.27 5.07
CA GLU A 6 -12.15 -28.10 3.88
C GLU A 6 -12.18 -27.18 2.66
N GLU A 7 -11.21 -27.35 1.76
CA GLU A 7 -11.17 -26.62 0.50
C GLU A 7 -12.34 -27.08 -0.39
N CYS A 8 -13.25 -26.17 -0.73
CA CYS A 8 -14.31 -26.45 -1.70
C CYS A 8 -13.83 -26.10 -3.11
N THR A 9 -13.50 -27.11 -3.91
CA THR A 9 -13.10 -26.92 -5.31
C THR A 9 -14.31 -27.02 -6.25
N LEU A 10 -14.46 -26.03 -7.14
CA LEU A 10 -15.48 -26.02 -8.19
C LEU A 10 -14.82 -26.30 -9.54
N TYR A 11 -15.31 -27.31 -10.26
CA TYR A 11 -14.93 -27.57 -11.65
C TYR A 11 -16.00 -27.00 -12.58
N CYS A 12 -15.59 -26.29 -13.62
CA CYS A 12 -16.49 -25.68 -14.59
C CYS A 12 -16.04 -25.94 -16.02
N ASP A 13 -17.01 -26.09 -16.93
CA ASP A 13 -16.74 -26.12 -18.38
C ASP A 13 -16.10 -24.80 -18.82
N GLU A 14 -15.27 -24.89 -19.87
CA GLU A 14 -14.67 -23.73 -20.52
C GLU A 14 -15.75 -22.72 -20.94
N GLY A 15 -15.51 -21.43 -20.65
CA GLY A 15 -16.44 -20.35 -20.96
C GLY A 15 -17.61 -20.15 -19.97
N LYS A 16 -17.86 -21.09 -19.04
CA LYS A 16 -18.93 -20.93 -18.01
C LYS A 16 -18.41 -20.44 -16.66
N GLY A 17 -17.10 -20.43 -16.45
CA GLY A 17 -16.47 -20.12 -15.16
C GLY A 17 -16.94 -18.79 -14.55
N GLU A 18 -17.00 -17.72 -15.35
CA GLU A 18 -17.42 -16.40 -14.86
C GLU A 18 -18.85 -16.37 -14.30
N ALA A 19 -19.81 -16.91 -15.06
CA ALA A 19 -21.22 -16.91 -14.65
C ALA A 19 -21.42 -17.76 -13.38
N ILE A 20 -20.69 -18.88 -13.27
CA ILE A 20 -20.71 -19.73 -12.08
C ILE A 20 -20.11 -18.97 -10.88
N LEU A 21 -18.95 -18.33 -11.04
CA LEU A 21 -18.31 -17.55 -9.97
C LEU A 21 -19.22 -16.41 -9.50
N GLN A 22 -19.86 -15.67 -10.41
CA GLN A 22 -20.81 -14.62 -10.06
C GLN A 22 -22.04 -15.16 -9.31
N THR A 23 -22.56 -16.32 -9.71
CA THR A 23 -23.70 -16.97 -9.06
C THR A 23 -23.34 -17.43 -7.65
N VAL A 24 -22.21 -18.12 -7.50
CA VAL A 24 -21.70 -18.58 -6.20
C VAL A 24 -21.41 -17.40 -5.29
N HIS A 25 -20.73 -16.37 -5.79
CA HIS A 25 -20.45 -15.14 -5.06
C HIS A 25 -21.73 -14.45 -4.57
N SER A 26 -22.72 -14.30 -5.45
CA SER A 26 -24.01 -13.68 -5.10
C SER A 26 -24.76 -14.49 -4.03
N PHE A 27 -24.76 -15.83 -4.16
CA PHE A 27 -25.35 -16.73 -3.17
C PHE A 27 -24.65 -16.58 -1.82
N LEU A 28 -23.32 -16.63 -1.78
CA LEU A 28 -22.55 -16.44 -0.56
C LEU A 28 -22.88 -15.09 0.08
N LEU A 29 -22.85 -13.98 -0.67
CA LEU A 29 -23.21 -12.66 -0.14
C LEU A 29 -24.62 -12.61 0.43
N SER A 30 -25.59 -13.27 -0.20
CA SER A 30 -26.97 -13.35 0.32
C SER A 30 -27.08 -14.16 1.60
N PHE A 31 -26.21 -15.16 1.77
CA PHE A 31 -26.23 -16.06 2.92
C PHE A 31 -25.47 -15.47 4.12
N VAL A 32 -24.25 -14.97 3.89
CA VAL A 32 -23.39 -14.41 4.96
C VAL A 32 -23.61 -12.92 5.20
N GLY A 33 -24.19 -12.21 4.24
CA GLY A 33 -24.42 -10.77 4.29
C GLY A 33 -23.23 -9.95 3.79
N LEU A 34 -23.55 -8.74 3.27
CA LEU A 34 -22.62 -7.81 2.62
C LEU A 34 -21.50 -7.26 3.52
N LYS A 35 -21.62 -7.42 4.84
CA LYS A 35 -20.63 -6.94 5.81
C LYS A 35 -19.55 -7.98 6.12
N THR A 36 -19.64 -9.18 5.54
CA THR A 36 -18.65 -10.23 5.77
C THR A 36 -17.31 -9.84 5.17
N GLU A 37 -16.26 -9.91 5.98
CA GLU A 37 -14.89 -9.72 5.50
C GLU A 37 -14.38 -11.02 4.89
N TYR A 38 -14.12 -10.99 3.59
CA TYR A 38 -13.42 -12.06 2.89
C TYR A 38 -12.50 -11.44 1.83
N GLU A 39 -11.60 -12.25 1.30
CA GLU A 39 -10.56 -11.82 0.38
C GLU A 39 -10.65 -12.62 -0.92
N LEU A 40 -10.65 -11.91 -2.06
CA LEU A 40 -10.56 -12.52 -3.38
C LEU A 40 -9.08 -12.68 -3.76
N ILE A 41 -8.62 -13.92 -3.85
CA ILE A 41 -7.26 -14.25 -4.28
C ILE A 41 -7.33 -14.85 -5.69
N THR A 42 -6.57 -14.28 -6.64
CA THR A 42 -6.48 -14.82 -7.99
C THR A 42 -5.06 -15.25 -8.33
N HIS A 43 -4.96 -16.43 -8.93
CA HIS A 43 -3.74 -16.98 -9.51
C HIS A 43 -4.02 -17.20 -11.01
N CYS A 44 -3.05 -16.95 -11.89
CA CYS A 44 -3.10 -17.28 -13.32
C CYS A 44 -3.88 -16.32 -14.26
N ASN A 45 -3.59 -15.01 -14.20
CA ASN A 45 -3.94 -14.06 -15.28
C ASN A 45 -5.43 -13.91 -15.58
N TYR A 46 -6.29 -14.20 -14.62
CA TYR A 46 -7.73 -13.97 -14.72
C TYR A 46 -8.25 -13.34 -13.44
N ILE A 47 -8.95 -12.21 -13.60
CA ILE A 47 -9.63 -11.54 -12.49
C ILE A 47 -11.14 -11.60 -12.74
N PRO A 48 -11.91 -12.31 -11.90
CA PRO A 48 -13.35 -12.42 -12.09
C PRO A 48 -14.05 -11.09 -11.81
N ARG A 49 -15.12 -10.79 -12.57
CA ARG A 49 -15.90 -9.56 -12.37
C ARG A 49 -16.94 -9.78 -11.29
N LEU A 50 -16.51 -9.60 -10.05
CA LEU A 50 -17.34 -9.74 -8.85
C LEU A 50 -17.61 -8.37 -8.24
N THR A 51 -18.82 -8.16 -7.71
CA THR A 51 -19.22 -6.93 -7.02
C THR A 51 -18.92 -7.01 -5.52
N ASN A 52 -18.82 -5.85 -4.85
CA ASN A 52 -18.62 -5.76 -3.40
C ASN A 52 -17.33 -6.44 -2.87
N ILE A 53 -16.29 -6.56 -3.71
CA ILE A 53 -14.97 -7.02 -3.26
C ILE A 53 -14.25 -5.87 -2.56
N ARG A 54 -14.03 -5.99 -1.25
CA ARG A 54 -13.30 -4.99 -0.45
C ARG A 54 -11.83 -5.33 -0.25
N SER A 55 -11.44 -6.60 -0.34
CA SER A 55 -10.07 -7.08 -0.15
C SER A 55 -9.72 -8.03 -1.28
N SER A 56 -8.62 -7.78 -2.00
CA SER A 56 -8.19 -8.68 -3.08
C SER A 56 -6.67 -8.75 -3.22
N GLN A 57 -6.19 -9.93 -3.61
CA GLN A 57 -4.81 -10.16 -4.04
C GLN A 57 -4.82 -10.75 -5.43
N GLN A 58 -4.14 -10.10 -6.36
CA GLN A 58 -4.22 -10.42 -7.78
C GLN A 58 -2.83 -10.65 -8.34
N CYS A 59 -2.68 -11.79 -9.00
CA CYS A 59 -1.48 -12.15 -9.75
C CYS A 59 -1.75 -12.07 -11.25
N ILE A 60 -1.22 -11.03 -11.89
CA ILE A 60 -1.48 -10.66 -13.29
C ILE A 60 -0.16 -10.70 -14.06
N LEU A 61 0.22 -11.87 -14.56
CA LEU A 61 1.50 -12.11 -15.22
C LEU A 61 1.52 -11.66 -16.68
N ASP A 62 0.37 -11.55 -17.34
CA ASP A 62 0.28 -11.05 -18.71
C ASP A 62 0.18 -9.53 -18.75
N TYR A 63 1.32 -8.86 -18.95
CA TYR A 63 1.40 -7.40 -19.00
C TYR A 63 0.50 -6.77 -20.08
N LYS A 64 0.18 -7.51 -21.17
CA LYS A 64 -0.63 -6.96 -22.28
C LYS A 64 -2.10 -6.80 -21.89
N THR A 65 -2.60 -7.68 -21.02
CA THR A 65 -3.99 -7.67 -20.57
C THR A 65 -4.15 -7.13 -19.16
N ALA A 66 -3.04 -6.86 -18.45
CA ALA A 66 -3.09 -6.50 -17.04
C ALA A 66 -3.93 -5.25 -16.75
N ALA A 67 -3.69 -4.16 -17.48
CA ALA A 67 -4.43 -2.91 -17.30
C ALA A 67 -5.93 -3.06 -17.61
N SER A 68 -6.29 -3.82 -18.65
CA SER A 68 -7.69 -4.03 -19.02
C SER A 68 -8.42 -4.94 -18.06
N GLN A 69 -7.77 -6.00 -17.55
CA GLN A 69 -8.34 -6.86 -16.53
C GLN A 69 -8.56 -6.12 -15.20
N LEU A 70 -7.57 -5.35 -14.77
CA LEU A 70 -7.67 -4.57 -13.52
C LEU A 70 -8.74 -3.47 -13.64
N SER A 71 -8.79 -2.76 -14.77
CA SER A 71 -9.83 -1.76 -15.04
C SER A 71 -11.23 -2.37 -15.04
N SER A 72 -11.38 -3.53 -15.68
CA SER A 72 -12.63 -4.30 -15.66
C SER A 72 -13.02 -4.67 -14.23
N PHE A 73 -12.10 -5.20 -13.43
CA PHE A 73 -12.36 -5.53 -12.02
C PHE A 73 -12.81 -4.32 -11.19
N LEU A 74 -12.07 -3.21 -11.26
CA LEU A 74 -12.37 -1.99 -10.51
C LEU A 74 -13.68 -1.33 -10.94
N SER A 75 -14.17 -1.60 -12.16
CA SER A 75 -15.51 -1.15 -12.58
C SER A 75 -16.66 -1.89 -11.88
N TYR A 76 -16.44 -3.14 -11.42
CA TYR A 76 -17.44 -3.93 -10.68
C TYR A 76 -17.31 -3.78 -9.17
N SER A 77 -16.08 -3.64 -8.68
CA SER A 77 -15.77 -3.42 -7.27
C SER A 77 -14.89 -2.18 -7.12
N PRO A 78 -15.49 -0.98 -7.23
CA PRO A 78 -14.75 0.26 -7.11
C PRO A 78 -14.28 0.46 -5.66
N PHE A 79 -13.09 1.04 -5.50
CA PHE A 79 -12.52 1.45 -4.21
C PHE A 79 -12.34 0.31 -3.19
N PRO A 80 -11.55 -0.73 -3.53
CA PRO A 80 -11.21 -1.74 -2.54
C PRO A 80 -10.54 -1.11 -1.31
N GLU A 81 -10.88 -1.63 -0.14
CA GLU A 81 -10.21 -1.29 1.11
C GLU A 81 -8.75 -1.74 1.07
N PHE A 82 -8.51 -2.91 0.47
CA PHE A 82 -7.19 -3.50 0.31
C PHE A 82 -7.05 -4.13 -1.08
N LEU A 83 -5.96 -3.80 -1.76
CA LEU A 83 -5.57 -4.42 -3.02
C LEU A 83 -4.08 -4.74 -3.00
N CYS A 84 -3.74 -6.00 -3.22
CA CYS A 84 -2.37 -6.43 -3.48
C CYS A 84 -2.24 -6.85 -4.94
N LEU A 85 -1.29 -6.27 -5.67
CA LEU A 85 -1.03 -6.54 -7.07
C LEU A 85 0.37 -7.10 -7.23
N PHE A 86 0.43 -8.24 -7.87
CA PHE A 86 1.65 -8.83 -8.40
C PHE A 86 1.47 -8.84 -9.90
N ALA A 87 2.30 -8.10 -10.62
CA ALA A 87 2.23 -8.10 -12.07
C ALA A 87 3.63 -8.24 -12.66
N THR A 88 3.77 -8.01 -13.96
CA THR A 88 5.06 -8.08 -14.66
C THR A 88 5.49 -6.71 -15.18
N ARG A 89 6.80 -6.51 -15.38
CA ARG A 89 7.36 -5.28 -15.95
C ARG A 89 6.64 -4.94 -17.26
N GLY A 90 6.26 -3.68 -17.44
CA GLY A 90 5.51 -3.20 -18.61
C GLY A 90 3.99 -3.28 -18.53
N SER A 91 3.42 -3.67 -17.38
CA SER A 91 1.96 -3.74 -17.18
C SER A 91 1.24 -2.38 -17.18
N ASN A 92 1.98 -1.27 -16.97
CA ASN A 92 1.49 0.12 -16.99
C ASN A 92 0.18 0.33 -16.19
N LEU A 93 0.17 -0.12 -14.93
CA LEU A 93 -1.03 -0.14 -14.08
C LEU A 93 -1.29 1.17 -13.35
N GLU A 94 -0.28 2.04 -13.23
CA GLU A 94 -0.31 3.28 -12.47
C GLU A 94 -1.42 4.25 -12.89
N ASN A 95 -1.89 4.15 -14.14
CA ASN A 95 -2.94 4.98 -14.72
C ASN A 95 -4.31 4.29 -14.78
N VAL A 96 -4.47 3.10 -14.19
CA VAL A 96 -5.76 2.39 -14.20
C VAL A 96 -6.78 3.16 -13.34
N PRO A 97 -7.96 3.52 -13.90
CA PRO A 97 -8.98 4.25 -13.16
C PRO A 97 -9.42 3.53 -11.89
N GLY A 98 -9.51 4.26 -10.77
CA GLY A 98 -9.91 3.72 -9.46
C GLY A 98 -8.76 3.12 -8.64
N LEU A 99 -7.58 2.90 -9.25
CA LEU A 99 -6.45 2.30 -8.54
C LEU A 99 -5.90 3.25 -7.46
N ALA A 100 -5.71 4.52 -7.80
CA ALA A 100 -5.20 5.56 -6.91
C ALA A 100 -6.11 5.83 -5.70
N GLU A 101 -7.40 5.53 -5.82
CA GLU A 101 -8.41 5.71 -4.77
C GLU A 101 -8.50 4.51 -3.80
N THR A 102 -7.79 3.42 -4.09
CA THR A 102 -7.67 2.26 -3.18
C THR A 102 -7.10 2.71 -1.83
N GLN A 103 -7.68 2.23 -0.73
CA GLN A 103 -7.27 2.70 0.60
C GLN A 103 -5.90 2.16 1.04
N VAL A 104 -5.64 0.88 0.76
CA VAL A 104 -4.37 0.21 1.00
C VAL A 104 -3.94 -0.51 -0.26
N LEU A 105 -2.88 -0.01 -0.90
CA LEU A 105 -2.33 -0.58 -2.13
C LEU A 105 -0.96 -1.19 -1.86
N ASN A 106 -0.80 -2.48 -2.17
CA ASN A 106 0.48 -3.15 -2.23
C ASN A 106 0.78 -3.52 -3.69
N TYR A 107 1.94 -3.13 -4.19
CA TYR A 107 2.33 -3.33 -5.58
C TYR A 107 3.73 -3.90 -5.70
N TRP A 108 3.88 -5.05 -6.35
CA TRP A 108 5.12 -5.83 -6.41
C TRP A 108 5.62 -6.07 -7.83
N ILE A 109 6.48 -5.20 -8.36
CA ILE A 109 7.12 -5.36 -9.70
C ILE A 109 8.45 -4.60 -9.79
N ASP A 110 9.48 -5.28 -10.31
CA ASP A 110 10.72 -4.70 -10.84
C ASP A 110 10.46 -3.74 -12.02
N GLY A 111 11.01 -2.53 -11.96
CA GLY A 111 10.83 -1.49 -12.98
C GLY A 111 9.41 -0.92 -13.04
N SER A 112 8.70 -0.90 -11.91
CA SER A 112 7.41 -0.22 -11.82
C SER A 112 7.58 1.30 -11.76
N LYS A 113 6.63 2.08 -12.27
CA LYS A 113 6.71 3.55 -12.18
C LYS A 113 6.31 4.04 -10.79
N GLY A 114 7.20 3.82 -9.81
CA GLY A 114 7.01 4.21 -8.41
C GLY A 114 6.68 5.69 -8.27
N ASP A 115 7.32 6.54 -9.07
CA ASP A 115 7.03 7.98 -9.16
C ASP A 115 5.54 8.27 -9.43
N GLU A 116 4.96 7.64 -10.45
CA GLU A 116 3.55 7.84 -10.82
C GLU A 116 2.60 7.29 -9.75
N PHE A 117 2.94 6.16 -9.12
CA PHE A 117 2.16 5.64 -7.99
C PHE A 117 2.16 6.61 -6.82
N LEU A 118 3.32 7.12 -6.42
CA LEU A 118 3.41 8.05 -5.29
C LEU A 118 2.67 9.36 -5.60
N ALA A 119 2.86 9.92 -6.79
CA ALA A 119 2.27 11.21 -7.18
C ALA A 119 0.74 11.19 -7.25
N ASN A 120 0.15 10.07 -7.69
CA ASN A 120 -1.29 10.00 -7.96
C ASN A 120 -2.13 9.45 -6.79
N PHE A 121 -1.50 8.78 -5.82
CA PHE A 121 -2.21 8.03 -4.79
C PHE A 121 -2.99 8.91 -3.80
N LYS A 122 -4.24 8.51 -3.53
CA LYS A 122 -5.18 9.25 -2.67
C LYS A 122 -5.63 8.47 -1.44
N GLY A 123 -5.22 7.20 -1.34
CA GLY A 123 -5.52 6.32 -0.23
C GLY A 123 -4.71 6.64 1.03
N ARG A 124 -4.76 5.70 1.96
CA ARG A 124 -4.12 5.85 3.28
C ARG A 124 -2.75 5.18 3.33
N GLU A 125 -2.54 4.14 2.54
CA GLU A 125 -1.31 3.37 2.62
C GLU A 125 -0.85 2.86 1.25
N LEU A 126 0.38 3.20 0.89
CA LEU A 126 1.00 2.83 -0.36
C LEU A 126 2.25 2.00 -0.10
N HIS A 127 2.32 0.82 -0.71
CA HIS A 127 3.49 -0.04 -0.69
C HIS A 127 3.88 -0.37 -2.12
N VAL A 128 5.05 0.07 -2.55
CA VAL A 128 5.56 -0.20 -3.91
C VAL A 128 6.93 -0.84 -3.79
N TYR A 129 7.06 -2.06 -4.30
CA TYR A 129 8.30 -2.80 -4.25
C TYR A 129 8.98 -2.75 -5.61
N LYS A 130 10.25 -2.33 -5.59
CA LYS A 130 11.14 -2.18 -6.75
C LYS A 130 10.62 -1.19 -7.79
N GLY A 131 10.19 -0.02 -7.32
CA GLY A 131 9.76 1.08 -8.17
C GLY A 131 10.92 1.97 -8.63
N GLU A 132 10.82 2.46 -9.86
CA GLU A 132 11.51 3.65 -10.34
C GLU A 132 10.99 4.85 -9.56
N LEU A 133 11.85 5.43 -8.71
CA LEU A 133 11.53 6.53 -7.81
C LEU A 133 12.69 7.52 -7.82
N SER A 134 12.39 8.79 -8.09
CA SER A 134 13.39 9.85 -8.20
C SER A 134 13.41 10.78 -6.98
N ASP A 135 14.58 11.38 -6.70
CA ASP A 135 14.74 12.34 -5.61
C ASP A 135 13.72 13.48 -5.71
N SER A 136 13.47 14.00 -6.91
CA SER A 136 12.52 15.08 -7.15
C SER A 136 11.10 14.73 -6.73
N THR A 137 10.65 13.50 -6.99
CA THR A 137 9.32 13.06 -6.59
C THR A 137 9.22 12.92 -5.09
N VAL A 138 10.25 12.36 -4.43
CA VAL A 138 10.28 12.26 -2.97
C VAL A 138 10.28 13.65 -2.31
N ILE A 139 11.09 14.58 -2.82
CA ILE A 139 11.15 15.96 -2.32
C ILE A 139 9.80 16.65 -2.49
N GLN A 140 9.16 16.51 -3.66
CA GLN A 140 7.84 17.09 -3.92
C GLN A 140 6.79 16.50 -2.96
N PHE A 141 6.74 15.18 -2.82
CA PHE A 141 5.86 14.48 -1.89
C PHE A 141 6.01 15.01 -0.45
N LEU A 142 7.23 15.06 0.08
CA LEU A 142 7.48 15.50 1.45
C LEU A 142 7.09 16.97 1.64
N ASN A 143 7.42 17.84 0.69
CA ASN A 143 7.09 19.26 0.78
C ASN A 143 5.58 19.52 0.65
N ASP A 144 4.87 18.78 -0.20
CA ASP A 144 3.41 18.86 -0.33
C ASP A 144 2.71 18.39 0.95
N TRP A 145 3.22 17.34 1.58
CA TRP A 145 2.70 16.90 2.88
C TRP A 145 2.99 17.93 3.98
N ILE A 146 4.22 18.45 4.06
CA ILE A 146 4.62 19.48 5.06
C ILE A 146 3.78 20.74 4.93
N SER A 147 3.53 21.19 3.70
CA SER A 147 2.74 22.39 3.41
C SER A 147 1.24 22.18 3.46
N ASN A 148 0.79 20.93 3.65
CA ASN A 148 -0.61 20.52 3.58
C ASN A 148 -1.28 20.75 2.22
N TYR A 149 -0.50 20.85 1.13
CA TYR A 149 -1.03 20.90 -0.23
C TYR A 149 -1.49 19.52 -0.75
N GLY A 150 -0.87 18.43 -0.28
CA GLY A 150 -1.21 17.08 -0.71
C GLY A 150 -1.15 16.04 0.42
N TYR A 151 -1.60 14.83 0.09
CA TYR A 151 -1.38 13.61 0.88
C TYR A 151 -1.96 13.63 2.31
N GLN A 152 -3.07 14.35 2.54
CA GLN A 152 -3.64 14.51 3.88
C GLN A 152 -4.24 13.22 4.45
N ASN A 153 -4.69 12.31 3.57
CA ASN A 153 -5.21 11.00 3.95
C ASN A 153 -4.10 9.96 4.21
N LEU A 154 -2.86 10.26 3.80
CA LEU A 154 -1.78 9.29 3.74
C LEU A 154 -1.17 9.07 5.12
N ASN A 155 -1.25 7.84 5.59
CA ASN A 155 -0.69 7.39 6.85
C ASN A 155 0.65 6.68 6.65
N VAL A 156 0.82 5.90 5.59
CA VAL A 156 2.02 5.08 5.36
C VAL A 156 2.44 5.12 3.90
N VAL A 157 3.73 5.32 3.67
CA VAL A 157 4.39 4.99 2.39
C VAL A 157 5.57 4.08 2.70
N CYS A 158 5.65 2.95 2.01
CA CYS A 158 6.81 2.08 2.05
C CYS A 158 7.19 1.74 0.62
N MET A 159 8.33 2.23 0.16
CA MET A 159 8.78 2.00 -1.20
C MET A 159 10.19 1.43 -1.18
N THR A 160 10.42 0.36 -1.94
CA THR A 160 11.76 -0.06 -2.30
C THR A 160 12.04 0.34 -3.73
N VAL A 161 13.26 0.78 -3.97
CA VAL A 161 13.68 1.31 -5.26
C VAL A 161 14.23 0.18 -6.12
N ASP A 162 14.00 0.27 -7.42
CA ASP A 162 14.57 -0.67 -8.40
C ASP A 162 16.11 -0.75 -8.28
N GLU A 163 16.69 -1.88 -8.69
CA GLU A 163 18.14 -2.09 -8.62
C GLU A 163 18.91 -1.07 -9.49
N GLU A 164 18.31 -0.62 -10.59
CA GLU A 164 18.88 0.34 -11.55
C GLU A 164 18.75 1.80 -11.09
N CYS A 165 17.97 2.09 -10.05
CA CYS A 165 17.69 3.44 -9.55
C CYS A 165 18.27 3.67 -8.16
N GLU A 166 18.62 4.90 -7.81
CA GLU A 166 19.15 5.24 -6.48
C GLU A 166 18.61 6.58 -6.00
N LEU A 167 18.21 6.63 -4.73
CA LEU A 167 17.89 7.88 -4.04
C LEU A 167 19.15 8.45 -3.40
N HIS A 168 19.19 9.78 -3.26
CA HIS A 168 20.26 10.48 -2.57
C HIS A 168 19.71 11.11 -1.28
N PRO A 169 19.78 10.39 -0.13
CA PRO A 169 19.22 10.88 1.13
C PRO A 169 19.72 12.27 1.51
N GLU A 170 21.00 12.58 1.30
CA GLU A 170 21.58 13.89 1.61
C GLU A 170 20.91 15.03 0.82
N VAL A 171 20.66 14.81 -0.47
CA VAL A 171 19.97 15.76 -1.34
C VAL A 171 18.54 15.95 -0.88
N ILE A 172 17.80 14.86 -0.68
CA ILE A 172 16.40 14.89 -0.24
C ILE A 172 16.26 15.59 1.12
N MET A 173 17.11 15.22 2.08
CA MET A 173 17.10 15.79 3.42
C MET A 173 17.44 17.28 3.42
N SER A 174 18.39 17.72 2.58
CA SER A 174 18.78 19.14 2.48
C SER A 174 17.67 20.05 1.95
N GLN A 175 16.73 19.49 1.15
CA GLN A 175 15.64 20.24 0.52
C GLN A 175 14.31 20.19 1.29
N CYS A 176 14.25 19.42 2.37
CA CYS A 176 13.04 19.26 3.18
C CYS A 176 13.31 19.70 4.63
N SER A 177 12.27 20.16 5.33
CA SER A 177 12.39 20.65 6.72
C SER A 177 12.43 19.51 7.73
N PHE A 178 13.43 18.63 7.64
CA PHE A 178 13.63 17.54 8.57
C PHE A 178 14.07 18.03 9.95
N LYS A 179 13.56 17.35 10.98
CA LYS A 179 14.01 17.44 12.36
C LYS A 179 14.59 16.09 12.79
N GLN A 180 15.54 16.13 13.70
CA GLN A 180 16.22 14.96 14.22
C GLN A 180 15.85 14.76 15.68
N PHE A 181 15.69 13.50 16.10
CA PHE A 181 15.65 13.17 17.52
C PHE A 181 17.08 13.20 18.09
N HIS A 182 17.45 14.30 18.73
CA HIS A 182 18.79 14.48 19.30
C HIS A 182 19.02 13.77 20.65
N SER A 183 17.99 13.16 21.25
CA SER A 183 18.06 12.67 22.65
C SER A 183 17.16 11.48 22.98
N MET A 184 16.89 10.57 22.03
CA MET A 184 16.11 9.36 22.30
C MET A 184 16.99 8.10 22.29
N ASP A 185 16.99 7.36 23.40
CA ASP A 185 17.65 6.05 23.51
C ASP A 185 16.94 4.97 22.68
N THR A 186 15.64 5.16 22.40
CA THR A 186 14.85 4.30 21.50
C THR A 186 13.98 5.15 20.58
N PHE A 187 14.09 4.94 19.27
CA PHE A 187 13.26 5.64 18.29
C PHE A 187 11.81 5.15 18.33
N PRO A 188 10.82 6.01 18.03
CA PRO A 188 9.44 5.61 17.86
C PRO A 188 9.32 4.46 16.85
N ILE A 189 8.89 3.29 17.33
CA ILE A 189 8.65 2.13 16.49
C ILE A 189 7.19 2.15 16.05
N TYR A 190 6.97 2.37 14.77
CA TYR A 190 5.71 2.07 14.13
C TYR A 190 5.63 0.56 13.93
N ARG A 191 4.72 -0.09 14.64
CA ARG A 191 4.47 -1.53 14.50
C ARG A 191 3.26 -1.73 13.63
N ARG A 192 3.42 -2.50 12.56
CA ARG A 192 2.30 -2.87 11.71
C ARG A 192 2.37 -4.34 11.30
N THR A 193 1.22 -4.99 11.34
CA THR A 193 1.01 -6.27 10.68
C THR A 193 0.70 -6.03 9.20
N GLN A 194 1.59 -6.43 8.30
CA GLN A 194 1.35 -6.36 6.87
C GLN A 194 0.63 -7.63 6.41
N ARG A 195 -0.37 -7.46 5.54
CA ARG A 195 -1.03 -8.57 4.85
C ARG A 195 -0.26 -8.86 3.57
N LEU A 196 0.54 -9.92 3.57
CA LEU A 196 1.24 -10.44 2.39
C LEU A 196 0.82 -11.90 2.22
N ARG A 197 0.13 -12.23 1.12
CA ARG A 197 -0.13 -13.63 0.76
C ARG A 197 0.06 -13.84 -0.73
N ILE A 198 1.26 -14.24 -1.15
CA ILE A 198 1.32 -15.27 -2.19
C ILE A 198 2.38 -16.27 -1.73
N LEU A 199 1.91 -17.44 -1.25
CA LEU A 199 2.57 -18.47 -0.41
C LEU A 199 2.58 -18.15 1.10
N PRO A 200 2.40 -19.19 1.97
CA PRO A 200 1.40 -19.27 3.04
C PRO A 200 1.38 -18.06 3.99
N LEU A 201 0.21 -17.75 4.57
CA LEU A 201 -0.03 -16.57 5.43
C LEU A 201 1.14 -16.29 6.40
N VAL A 202 2.07 -15.44 5.99
CA VAL A 202 3.05 -14.84 6.89
C VAL A 202 2.59 -13.41 7.11
N LEU A 203 1.98 -13.18 8.28
CA LEU A 203 1.81 -11.84 8.80
C LEU A 203 3.20 -11.34 9.18
N ASN A 204 3.86 -10.61 8.28
CA ASN A 204 5.11 -9.95 8.63
C ASN A 204 4.79 -8.72 9.47
N SER A 205 5.36 -8.67 10.68
CA SER A 205 5.46 -7.43 11.43
C SER A 205 6.54 -6.58 10.77
N CYS A 206 6.13 -5.49 10.12
CA CYS A 206 7.06 -4.46 9.67
C CYS A 206 7.16 -3.44 10.80
N ASP A 207 8.21 -3.60 11.60
CA ASP A 207 8.60 -2.62 12.61
C ASP A 207 9.47 -1.56 11.93
N PHE A 208 9.00 -0.33 11.93
CA PHE A 208 9.69 0.81 11.35
C PHE A 208 10.09 1.80 12.44
N SER A 209 11.33 2.26 12.42
CA SER A 209 11.77 3.37 13.27
C SER A 209 12.62 4.33 12.45
N SER A 210 12.45 5.63 12.71
CA SER A 210 13.31 6.65 12.12
C SER A 210 13.84 7.63 13.16
N GLN A 211 15.08 8.06 12.94
CA GLN A 211 15.70 9.16 13.66
C GLN A 211 15.17 10.53 13.20
N PHE A 212 14.59 10.59 12.00
CA PHE A 212 14.14 11.82 11.38
C PHE A 212 12.61 11.88 11.29
N TYR A 213 12.09 13.09 11.45
CA TYR A 213 10.68 13.38 11.33
C TYR A 213 10.46 14.75 10.71
N ILE A 214 9.26 14.96 10.19
CA ILE A 214 8.80 16.23 9.62
C ILE A 214 7.49 16.63 10.29
N VAL A 215 7.22 17.93 10.27
CA VAL A 215 6.05 18.51 10.93
C VAL A 215 5.24 19.28 9.89
N ARG A 216 3.96 18.93 9.76
CA ARG A 216 3.04 19.61 8.88
C ARG A 216 2.70 20.99 9.42
N LYS A 217 2.81 22.02 8.58
CA LYS A 217 2.70 23.43 8.97
C LYS A 217 1.30 23.84 9.42
N SER A 218 0.26 23.22 8.88
CA SER A 218 -1.13 23.62 9.13
C SER A 218 -1.64 23.22 10.52
N ASP A 219 -1.28 22.04 11.00
CA ASP A 219 -1.83 21.45 12.23
C ASP A 219 -0.76 20.86 13.17
N GLY A 220 0.51 20.96 12.80
CA GLY A 220 1.62 20.47 13.58
C GLY A 220 1.73 18.94 13.59
N TYR A 221 1.01 18.22 12.73
CA TYR A 221 1.06 16.76 12.69
C TYR A 221 2.45 16.26 12.33
N VAL A 222 2.86 15.17 13.00
CA VAL A 222 4.17 14.57 12.81
C VAL A 222 4.11 13.38 11.87
N ALA A 223 5.11 13.30 10.98
CA ALA A 223 5.44 12.07 10.28
C ALA A 223 6.90 11.68 10.51
N SER A 224 7.15 10.41 10.83
CA SER A 224 8.49 9.83 10.82
C SER A 224 8.86 9.43 9.40
N VAL A 225 10.08 9.74 8.99
CA VAL A 225 10.52 9.55 7.60
C VAL A 225 11.93 9.00 7.60
N LYS A 226 12.18 7.96 6.81
CA LYS A 226 13.49 7.37 6.59
C LYS A 226 13.72 7.27 5.09
N VAL A 227 14.83 7.84 4.64
CA VAL A 227 15.25 7.81 3.25
C VAL A 227 16.61 7.13 3.23
N GLU A 228 16.71 6.05 2.47
CA GLU A 228 17.94 5.33 2.20
C GLU A 228 18.14 5.27 0.68
N SER A 229 19.32 4.90 0.21
CA SER A 229 19.61 4.82 -1.23
C SER A 229 18.66 3.93 -2.01
N LYS A 230 18.08 2.92 -1.35
CA LYS A 230 17.17 1.93 -1.95
C LYS A 230 15.77 1.90 -1.33
N SER A 231 15.44 2.83 -0.43
CA SER A 231 14.13 2.82 0.21
C SER A 231 13.63 4.19 0.67
N LEU A 232 12.31 4.37 0.61
CA LEU A 232 11.59 5.45 1.25
C LEU A 232 10.56 4.85 2.21
N THR A 233 10.62 5.22 3.48
CA THR A 233 9.56 4.91 4.45
C THR A 233 9.06 6.19 5.10
N PHE A 234 7.74 6.36 5.13
CA PHE A 234 7.04 7.48 5.72
C PHE A 234 5.88 6.96 6.57
N THR A 235 5.67 7.55 7.75
CA THR A 235 4.54 7.22 8.61
C THR A 235 4.03 8.46 9.34
N ALA A 236 2.76 8.83 9.11
CA ALA A 236 2.09 9.90 9.83
C ALA A 236 1.45 9.38 11.13
N TRP A 237 1.67 10.09 12.23
CA TRP A 237 1.29 9.64 13.58
C TRP A 237 -0.07 10.14 14.08
N ASN A 238 -0.79 10.92 13.26
CA ASN A 238 -2.07 11.56 13.62
C ASN A 238 -2.04 12.24 15.00
N MET A 239 -0.93 12.91 15.31
CA MET A 239 -0.71 13.65 16.55
C MET A 239 0.23 14.81 16.27
N ASN A 240 0.07 15.90 17.01
CA ASN A 240 0.93 17.06 16.85
C ASN A 240 2.31 16.83 17.50
N GLU A 241 3.27 17.69 17.17
CA GLU A 241 4.66 17.57 17.62
C GLU A 241 4.81 17.48 19.14
N LYS A 242 4.06 18.28 19.90
CA LYS A 242 4.12 18.24 21.37
C LYS A 242 3.64 16.90 21.92
N GLN A 243 2.47 16.43 21.47
CA GLN A 243 1.90 15.14 21.88
C GLN A 243 2.83 13.98 21.50
N PHE A 244 3.41 14.05 20.30
CA PHE A 244 4.36 13.07 19.81
C PHE A 244 5.58 12.97 20.72
N LEU A 245 6.23 14.11 21.01
CA LEU A 245 7.42 14.14 21.85
C LEU A 245 7.10 13.69 23.28
N GLU A 246 5.99 14.11 23.88
CA GLU A 246 5.59 13.67 25.23
C GLU A 246 5.36 12.15 25.31
N LYS A 247 4.66 11.58 24.32
CA LYS A 247 4.37 10.14 24.28
C LYS A 247 5.63 9.29 24.15
N HIS A 248 6.58 9.75 23.33
CA HIS A 248 7.78 8.97 23.00
C HIS A 248 8.97 9.26 23.92
N ALA A 249 9.01 10.43 24.58
CA ALA A 249 9.98 10.73 25.63
C ALA A 249 9.69 9.96 26.94
N ASN A 250 8.42 9.68 27.27
CA ASN A 250 8.04 9.01 28.52
C ASN A 250 8.34 7.50 28.57
N LYS A 251 8.87 6.89 27.49
CA LYS A 251 9.46 5.54 27.56
C LYS A 251 10.85 5.51 28.21
N MET A 252 11.35 6.64 28.70
CA MET A 252 12.64 6.80 29.38
C MET A 252 12.59 6.57 30.91
N LEU A 253 11.42 6.29 31.49
CA LEU A 253 11.21 6.24 32.96
C LEU A 253 10.52 4.96 33.49
N GLN A 254 10.45 3.89 32.70
CA GLN A 254 10.04 2.56 33.16
C GLN A 254 11.13 1.54 32.87
#